data_AF-A6IZP5-F1
#
_entry.id   AF-A6IZP5-F1
#
_cell.length_a   1.000
_cell.length_b   1.000
_cell.length_c   1.000
_cell.angle_alpha   90.00
_cell.angle_beta   90.00
_cell.angle_gamma   90.00
#
_symmetry.space_group_name_H-M   'P 1'
#
loop_
_entity.id
_entity.type
_entity.pdbx_description
1 polymer ?
#
loop_
_entity_poly.entity_id
_entity_poly.type
_entity_poly.pdbx_seq_one_letter_code
_entity_poly.pdbx_strand_id
1 'polypeptide(L)'
;MAVCARLCGVGPARGCRRRQQRRGPAETAAADSEADTDPEEERIEAGPARCSLLELPPELLVEIFASLPGTDLPSLAQVCSRFRRILHTDTIWRRRCREEYGVCENLRKLEITGVSCRDVYAKLLHRYRHILGLWQPDIGPYGGLLNVVIVKRDEFSTKCNQTDHHRMSGGRQEEFRTWLREEWGRTLEDIFHEHMQELILMKFIYTSQYDNCLTYRRIYLPPSHPDDLIKPGLFKGTYGSHGLEIVMLSFHGSRARGTKITGDPNIPAGQQTVEIDLQRRIQLPDVENLRNFNELSRIVLEVREQVRQEQEAGEGPAPHREPAVKDPEGPPAKASKEAGPGAEAAEQSSTSGQGQPFVLPAGVSSRNEDYPRTCRLCFYGTGLIAGHGFTSPERTPGVFVLFDEDRFGFLWLELKSFSLYSRVQATFQNADAPSPQAFDEMLRNIQSLTS
;
A
#
# COMPACT_ATOMS: atom_id res chain seq x y z
N MET A 1 -3.83 -7.86 -13.18
CA MET A 1 -5.23 -7.42 -12.99
C MET A 1 -5.44 -6.72 -11.65
N ALA A 2 -6.34 -5.73 -11.56
CA ALA A 2 -6.84 -5.16 -10.30
C ALA A 2 -8.37 -5.29 -10.27
N VAL A 3 -8.89 -6.26 -9.49
CA VAL A 3 -10.32 -6.59 -9.47
C VAL A 3 -11.03 -5.81 -8.37
N CYS A 4 -12.01 -4.97 -8.72
CA CYS A 4 -12.83 -4.24 -7.75
C CYS A 4 -14.12 -5.00 -7.45
N ALA A 5 -14.11 -5.82 -6.39
CA ALA A 5 -15.29 -6.58 -5.97
C ALA A 5 -16.27 -5.70 -5.16
N ARG A 6 -17.45 -5.42 -5.71
CA ARG A 6 -18.56 -4.80 -4.97
C ARG A 6 -19.44 -5.88 -4.34
N LEU A 7 -19.63 -5.81 -3.02
CA LEU A 7 -20.55 -6.69 -2.30
C LEU A 7 -22.02 -6.31 -2.62
N CYS A 8 -22.75 -7.24 -3.22
CA CYS A 8 -24.18 -7.09 -3.50
C CYS A 8 -25.05 -7.34 -2.25
N GLY A 9 -26.22 -6.69 -2.21
CA GLY A 9 -27.07 -6.59 -1.01
C GLY A 9 -27.79 -7.89 -0.61
N VAL A 10 -28.03 -8.02 0.70
CA VAL A 10 -28.78 -9.12 1.31
C VAL A 10 -30.29 -8.91 1.14
N GLY A 11 -30.98 -9.88 0.53
CA GLY A 11 -32.44 -9.84 0.34
C GLY A 11 -33.24 -10.01 1.64
N PRO A 12 -34.51 -9.56 1.68
CA PRO A 12 -35.31 -9.52 2.91
C PRO A 12 -35.82 -10.90 3.35
N ALA A 13 -35.61 -11.24 4.62
CA ALA A 13 -36.16 -12.43 5.25
C ALA A 13 -37.65 -12.25 5.61
N ARG A 14 -38.48 -13.27 5.34
CA ARG A 14 -39.93 -13.25 5.57
C ARG A 14 -40.27 -13.28 7.07
N GLY A 15 -41.31 -12.56 7.46
CA GLY A 15 -41.67 -12.35 8.87
C GLY A 15 -42.46 -13.50 9.51
N CYS A 16 -42.43 -13.55 10.85
CA CYS A 16 -43.25 -14.42 11.68
C CYS A 16 -44.22 -13.60 12.53
N ARG A 17 -45.53 -13.83 12.38
CA ARG A 17 -46.57 -13.29 13.27
C ARG A 17 -46.45 -13.95 14.65
N ARG A 18 -46.55 -13.17 15.73
CA ARG A 18 -46.95 -13.71 17.05
C ARG A 18 -48.15 -12.96 17.63
N ARG A 19 -49.06 -13.75 18.21
CA ARG A 19 -50.39 -13.39 18.70
C ARG A 19 -50.32 -12.55 19.98
N GLN A 20 -51.29 -11.67 20.14
CA GLN A 20 -51.68 -11.12 21.44
C GLN A 20 -52.13 -12.24 22.39
N GLN A 21 -51.86 -12.09 23.69
CA GLN A 21 -52.64 -12.72 24.75
C GLN A 21 -53.01 -11.68 25.80
N ARG A 22 -54.31 -11.52 26.03
CA ARG A 22 -54.88 -10.86 27.21
C ARG A 22 -54.80 -11.84 28.40
N ARG A 23 -54.55 -11.32 29.61
CA ARG A 23 -55.19 -11.82 30.83
C ARG A 23 -55.57 -10.64 31.71
N GLY A 24 -56.74 -10.76 32.32
CA GLY A 24 -57.38 -9.76 33.18
C GLY A 24 -57.08 -9.98 34.67
N PRO A 25 -57.92 -9.43 35.57
CA PRO A 25 -57.43 -8.67 36.72
C PRO A 25 -57.63 -9.37 38.07
N ALA A 26 -57.10 -8.74 39.13
CA ALA A 26 -57.55 -8.91 40.51
C ALA A 26 -57.47 -7.55 41.23
N GLU A 27 -58.58 -7.11 41.80
CA GLU A 27 -58.68 -5.95 42.69
C GLU A 27 -58.75 -6.39 44.16
N THR A 28 -58.67 -5.39 45.06
CA THR A 28 -59.19 -5.29 46.43
C THR A 28 -58.19 -5.38 47.60
N ALA A 29 -57.95 -4.21 48.21
CA ALA A 29 -57.84 -3.99 49.64
C ALA A 29 -58.11 -2.49 49.93
N ALA A 30 -58.90 -2.20 50.97
CA ALA A 30 -59.27 -0.85 51.41
C ALA A 30 -58.13 -0.24 52.29
N ALA A 31 -57.78 1.04 52.17
CA ALA A 31 -58.38 2.25 52.77
C ALA A 31 -58.13 2.40 54.29
N ASP A 32 -57.53 3.54 54.67
CA ASP A 32 -57.84 4.34 55.87
C ASP A 32 -57.09 5.70 55.82
N SER A 33 -57.44 6.63 56.71
CA SER A 33 -57.25 8.10 56.59
C SER A 33 -56.87 8.75 57.95
N GLU A 34 -56.59 10.05 58.12
CA GLU A 34 -56.83 11.27 57.30
C GLU A 34 -55.57 12.11 57.01
N ALA A 35 -55.47 13.36 57.50
CA ALA A 35 -54.42 14.35 57.22
C ALA A 35 -53.99 15.10 58.49
N ASP A 36 -52.82 15.77 58.50
CA ASP A 36 -52.74 17.13 59.05
C ASP A 36 -51.52 17.96 58.56
N THR A 37 -51.64 19.26 58.76
CA THR A 37 -50.80 20.46 58.47
C THR A 37 -49.27 20.39 58.32
N ASP A 38 -48.78 21.22 57.38
CA ASP A 38 -47.43 21.81 57.27
C ASP A 38 -47.11 22.78 58.43
N PRO A 39 -45.83 23.06 58.75
CA PRO A 39 -45.38 24.44 58.55
C PRO A 39 -43.97 24.64 57.96
N GLU A 40 -43.78 25.85 57.46
CA GLU A 40 -42.70 26.36 56.61
C GLU A 40 -41.24 26.31 57.11
N GLU A 41 -40.35 26.32 56.10
CA GLU A 41 -39.00 26.90 56.05
C GLU A 41 -37.89 26.45 57.03
N GLU A 42 -36.94 25.68 56.48
CA GLU A 42 -35.54 26.13 56.51
C GLU A 42 -34.92 26.03 55.10
N ARG A 43 -34.66 27.18 54.47
CA ARG A 43 -33.90 27.27 53.22
C ARG A 43 -32.41 27.08 53.49
N ILE A 44 -31.86 25.94 53.09
CA ILE A 44 -30.41 25.77 52.96
C ILE A 44 -30.03 25.93 51.48
N GLU A 45 -29.45 27.09 51.13
CA GLU A 45 -28.68 27.20 49.90
C GLU A 45 -27.40 26.36 50.00
N ALA A 46 -27.11 25.52 49.00
CA ALA A 46 -25.79 25.45 48.35
C ALA A 46 -25.66 24.27 47.37
N GLY A 47 -25.24 24.57 46.15
CA GLY A 47 -24.66 23.60 45.22
C GLY A 47 -24.87 23.99 43.77
N PRO A 48 -23.84 23.96 42.89
CA PRO A 48 -24.10 24.05 41.46
C PRO A 48 -24.97 22.87 41.06
N ALA A 49 -26.08 23.15 40.35
CA ALA A 49 -27.03 22.13 39.94
C ALA A 49 -26.30 20.98 39.23
N ARG A 50 -26.27 19.80 39.85
CA ARG A 50 -25.55 18.62 39.34
C ARG A 50 -26.32 18.01 38.17
N CYS A 51 -26.25 18.68 37.01
CA CYS A 51 -26.87 18.21 35.79
C CYS A 51 -26.34 16.82 35.43
N SER A 52 -27.21 15.83 35.48
CA SER A 52 -26.90 14.46 35.06
C SER A 52 -26.77 14.40 33.55
N LEU A 53 -25.93 13.49 33.02
CA LEU A 53 -25.88 13.21 31.58
C LEU A 53 -27.26 12.79 31.04
N LEU A 54 -28.11 12.18 31.88
CA LEU A 54 -29.48 11.80 31.53
C LEU A 54 -30.45 12.99 31.43
N GLU A 55 -30.10 14.16 31.96
CA GLU A 55 -30.95 15.36 31.94
C GLU A 55 -30.73 16.20 30.67
N LEU A 56 -29.58 16.04 30.00
CA LEU A 56 -29.26 16.78 28.77
C LEU A 56 -30.32 16.59 27.67
N PRO A 57 -30.68 17.66 26.92
CA PRO A 57 -31.50 17.60 25.72
C PRO A 57 -31.06 16.49 24.74
N PRO A 58 -32.01 15.80 24.08
CA PRO A 58 -31.69 14.75 23.10
C PRO A 58 -30.71 15.18 22.01
N GLU A 59 -30.72 16.44 21.60
CA GLU A 59 -29.90 17.03 20.56
C GLU A 59 -28.41 17.04 20.98
N LEU A 60 -28.13 17.48 22.22
CA LEU A 60 -26.78 17.44 22.79
C LEU A 60 -26.30 16.00 23.00
N LEU A 61 -27.19 15.09 23.39
CA LEU A 61 -26.87 13.66 23.48
C LEU A 61 -26.58 13.04 22.10
N VAL A 62 -27.31 13.43 21.05
CA VAL A 62 -27.01 13.04 19.66
C VAL A 62 -25.64 13.57 19.25
N GLU A 63 -25.29 14.82 19.58
CA GLU A 63 -23.99 15.41 19.24
C GLU A 63 -22.83 14.68 19.95
N ILE A 64 -22.93 14.48 21.27
CA ILE A 64 -21.94 13.76 22.09
C ILE A 64 -21.78 12.31 21.60
N PHE A 65 -22.89 11.59 21.35
CA PHE A 65 -22.81 10.22 20.85
C PHE A 65 -22.27 10.17 19.41
N ALA A 66 -22.55 11.19 18.60
CA ALA A 66 -22.04 11.30 17.24
C ALA A 66 -20.55 11.69 17.17
N SER A 67 -19.89 12.09 18.27
CA SER A 67 -18.43 12.27 18.33
C SER A 67 -17.65 11.05 18.85
N LEU A 68 -18.32 10.05 19.43
CA LEU A 68 -17.67 8.84 19.94
C LEU A 68 -17.39 7.82 18.83
N PRO A 69 -16.39 6.93 18.99
CA PRO A 69 -16.22 5.77 18.12
C PRO A 69 -17.50 4.91 18.04
N GLY A 70 -17.84 4.44 16.84
CA GLY A 70 -19.01 3.58 16.61
C GLY A 70 -18.95 2.23 17.33
N THR A 71 -17.76 1.84 17.81
CA THR A 71 -17.51 0.68 18.68
C THR A 71 -18.05 0.84 20.10
N ASP A 72 -18.24 2.08 20.57
CA ASP A 72 -18.59 2.38 21.96
C ASP A 72 -20.10 2.60 22.12
N LEU A 73 -20.77 2.93 21.02
CA LEU A 73 -22.23 3.10 20.94
C LEU A 73 -23.03 1.86 21.36
N PRO A 74 -22.63 0.60 21.06
CA PRO A 74 -23.27 -0.60 21.60
C PRO A 74 -23.26 -0.67 23.13
N SER A 75 -22.21 -0.16 23.78
CA SER A 75 -22.12 -0.10 25.25
C SER A 75 -23.08 0.96 25.80
N LEU A 76 -23.09 2.17 25.22
CA LEU A 76 -24.05 3.22 25.58
C LEU A 76 -25.52 2.80 25.37
N ALA A 77 -25.80 2.03 24.31
CA ALA A 77 -27.14 1.50 24.03
C ALA A 77 -27.64 0.49 25.08
N GLN A 78 -26.75 -0.03 25.95
CA GLN A 78 -27.10 -0.94 27.05
C GLN A 78 -27.27 -0.22 28.39
N VAL A 79 -26.83 1.04 28.52
CA VAL A 79 -26.89 1.82 29.78
C VAL A 79 -28.33 2.08 30.22
N CYS A 80 -29.20 2.55 29.31
CA CYS A 80 -30.60 2.84 29.63
C CYS A 80 -31.50 2.90 28.39
N SER A 81 -32.82 2.88 28.61
CA SER A 81 -33.85 3.00 27.56
C SER A 81 -33.76 4.33 26.78
N ARG A 82 -33.43 5.45 27.45
CA ARG A 82 -33.24 6.77 26.80
C ARG A 82 -32.10 6.73 25.80
N PHE A 83 -30.93 6.22 26.18
CA PHE A 83 -29.76 6.12 25.30
C PHE A 83 -30.01 5.14 24.16
N ARG A 84 -30.62 3.98 24.44
CA ARG A 84 -31.02 3.01 23.39
C ARG A 84 -31.94 3.63 22.33
N ARG A 85 -32.86 4.51 22.73
CA ARG A 85 -33.75 5.24 21.80
C ARG A 85 -32.99 6.30 20.99
N ILE A 86 -32.14 7.10 21.65
CA ILE A 86 -31.33 8.14 20.97
C ILE A 86 -30.35 7.52 19.96
N LEU A 87 -29.75 6.37 20.29
CA LEU A 87 -28.86 5.62 19.41
C LEU A 87 -29.56 4.88 18.26
N HIS A 88 -30.89 5.04 18.11
CA HIS A 88 -31.61 4.69 16.90
C HIS A 88 -31.59 5.83 15.85
N THR A 89 -31.12 7.03 16.21
CA THR A 89 -31.02 8.17 15.29
C THR A 89 -29.92 7.92 14.25
N ASP A 90 -30.31 7.80 12.98
CA ASP A 90 -29.43 7.35 11.90
C ASP A 90 -28.33 8.35 11.52
N THR A 91 -28.48 9.64 11.86
CA THR A 91 -27.45 10.67 11.64
C THR A 91 -26.17 10.38 12.43
N ILE A 92 -26.28 9.80 13.62
CA ILE A 92 -25.13 9.33 14.43
C ILE A 92 -24.34 8.31 13.61
N TRP A 93 -25.01 7.23 13.18
CA TRP A 93 -24.38 6.14 12.44
C TRP A 93 -23.86 6.58 11.07
N ARG A 94 -24.56 7.48 10.37
CA ARG A 94 -24.09 8.09 9.13
C ARG A 94 -22.78 8.84 9.32
N ARG A 95 -22.63 9.56 10.44
CA ARG A 95 -21.38 10.25 10.80
C ARG A 95 -20.26 9.23 11.07
N ARG A 96 -20.53 8.16 11.82
CA ARG A 96 -19.55 7.07 12.06
C ARG A 96 -19.12 6.39 10.74
N CYS A 97 -20.05 6.03 9.85
CA CYS A 97 -19.76 5.47 8.53
C CYS A 97 -18.84 6.37 7.69
N ARG A 98 -19.03 7.69 7.77
CA ARG A 98 -18.24 8.67 7.04
C ARG A 98 -16.85 8.86 7.66
N GLU A 99 -16.77 9.08 8.97
CA GLU A 99 -15.52 9.43 9.65
C GLU A 99 -14.59 8.23 9.83
N GLU A 100 -15.12 7.03 10.11
CA GLU A 100 -14.29 5.85 10.38
C GLU A 100 -13.96 5.04 9.12
N TYR A 101 -14.76 5.17 8.06
CA TYR A 101 -14.70 4.32 6.87
C TYR A 101 -14.77 5.07 5.54
N GLY A 102 -14.89 6.40 5.54
CA GLY A 102 -14.98 7.22 4.31
C GLY A 102 -16.31 7.08 3.55
N VAL A 103 -17.30 6.36 4.09
CA VAL A 103 -18.54 6.02 3.37
C VAL A 103 -19.59 7.11 3.54
N CYS A 104 -19.87 7.83 2.46
CA CYS A 104 -21.01 8.75 2.38
C CYS A 104 -22.18 8.08 1.64
N GLU A 105 -23.13 7.51 2.38
CA GLU A 105 -24.28 6.82 1.80
C GLU A 105 -25.26 7.77 1.08
N ASN A 106 -25.80 7.33 -0.05
CA ASN A 106 -26.85 8.04 -0.77
C ASN A 106 -28.20 7.78 -0.07
N LEU A 107 -28.83 8.84 0.44
CA LEU A 107 -30.05 8.76 1.24
C LEU A 107 -31.20 8.09 0.49
N ARG A 108 -31.35 8.39 -0.82
CA ARG A 108 -32.38 7.76 -1.67
C ARG A 108 -32.16 6.26 -1.83
N LYS A 109 -30.90 5.80 -1.86
CA LYS A 109 -30.55 4.37 -1.97
C LYS A 109 -30.90 3.63 -0.67
N LEU A 110 -30.59 4.24 0.48
CA LEU A 110 -30.95 3.68 1.80
C LEU A 110 -32.48 3.58 1.96
N GLU A 111 -33.19 4.63 1.57
CA GLU A 111 -34.66 4.68 1.57
C GLU A 111 -35.29 3.61 0.66
N ILE A 112 -34.84 3.48 -0.60
CA ILE A 112 -35.32 2.45 -1.55
C ILE A 112 -35.04 1.02 -1.05
N THR A 113 -33.92 0.80 -0.36
CA THR A 113 -33.53 -0.54 0.12
C THR A 113 -34.03 -0.87 1.52
N GLY A 114 -34.59 0.11 2.25
CA GLY A 114 -35.00 -0.05 3.65
C GLY A 114 -33.84 -0.31 4.62
N VAL A 115 -32.61 0.06 4.27
CA VAL A 115 -31.40 -0.19 5.06
C VAL A 115 -30.97 1.10 5.78
N SER A 116 -30.73 1.04 7.08
CA SER A 116 -30.22 2.19 7.85
C SER A 116 -28.69 2.31 7.79
N CYS A 117 -28.12 3.50 8.03
CA CYS A 117 -26.66 3.62 8.26
C CYS A 117 -26.22 2.80 9.48
N ARG A 118 -27.09 2.60 10.48
CA ARG A 118 -26.84 1.66 11.60
C ARG A 118 -26.67 0.22 11.12
N ASP A 119 -27.49 -0.23 10.17
CA ASP A 119 -27.37 -1.56 9.56
C ASP A 119 -26.10 -1.66 8.71
N VAL A 120 -25.79 -0.65 7.90
CA VAL A 120 -24.55 -0.58 7.12
C VAL A 120 -23.33 -0.68 8.06
N TYR A 121 -23.28 0.12 9.12
CA TYR A 121 -22.20 0.09 10.09
C TYR A 121 -22.06 -1.29 10.74
N ALA A 122 -23.13 -1.84 11.33
CA ALA A 122 -23.05 -3.06 12.13
C ALA A 122 -22.95 -4.36 11.31
N LYS A 123 -23.60 -4.44 10.14
CA LYS A 123 -23.71 -5.67 9.33
C LYS A 123 -22.71 -5.70 8.17
N LEU A 124 -22.25 -4.54 7.68
CA LEU A 124 -21.28 -4.44 6.59
C LEU A 124 -19.93 -3.91 7.11
N LEU A 125 -19.84 -2.62 7.44
CA LEU A 125 -18.55 -1.94 7.66
C LEU A 125 -17.77 -2.55 8.83
N HIS A 126 -18.33 -2.54 10.04
CA HIS A 126 -17.66 -3.07 11.22
C HIS A 126 -17.51 -4.60 11.17
N ARG A 127 -18.45 -5.32 10.54
CA ARG A 127 -18.38 -6.79 10.41
C ARG A 127 -17.22 -7.21 9.52
N TYR A 128 -17.17 -6.67 8.30
CA TYR A 128 -16.18 -7.05 7.30
C TYR A 128 -14.90 -6.23 7.40
N ARG A 129 -14.80 -5.23 8.30
CA ARG A 129 -13.63 -4.37 8.55
C ARG A 129 -12.29 -5.07 8.27
N HIS A 130 -12.16 -6.27 8.80
CA HIS A 130 -11.03 -7.20 8.63
C HIS A 130 -10.51 -7.41 7.20
N ILE A 131 -11.35 -7.57 6.18
CA ILE A 131 -10.93 -8.02 4.83
C ILE A 131 -10.52 -6.89 3.87
N LEU A 132 -10.28 -5.68 4.39
CA LEU A 132 -10.36 -4.46 3.59
C LEU A 132 -9.07 -3.62 3.67
N GLY A 133 -8.60 -3.14 2.52
CA GLY A 133 -7.31 -2.51 2.24
C GLY A 133 -6.72 -2.98 0.91
N LEU A 134 -5.41 -2.84 0.75
CA LEU A 134 -4.64 -3.38 -0.36
C LEU A 134 -4.04 -4.75 0.00
N TRP A 135 -4.05 -5.68 -0.95
CA TRP A 135 -3.80 -7.10 -0.70
C TRP A 135 -3.02 -7.76 -1.84
N GLN A 136 -2.11 -8.66 -1.46
CA GLN A 136 -1.42 -9.57 -2.37
C GLN A 136 -2.00 -10.99 -2.15
N PRO A 137 -2.52 -11.66 -3.20
CA PRO A 137 -2.93 -13.06 -3.11
C PRO A 137 -1.71 -13.98 -3.10
N ASP A 138 -1.82 -15.07 -2.34
CA ASP A 138 -0.82 -16.14 -2.26
C ASP A 138 -1.01 -17.12 -3.43
N ILE A 139 -0.37 -16.79 -4.56
CA ILE A 139 -0.43 -17.57 -5.82
C ILE A 139 0.99 -18.04 -6.20
N GLY A 140 1.66 -18.70 -5.25
CA GLY A 140 3.03 -19.16 -5.41
C GLY A 140 3.96 -18.00 -5.81
N PRO A 141 4.78 -18.15 -6.87
CA PRO A 141 5.72 -17.09 -7.26
C PRO A 141 5.03 -15.86 -7.89
N TYR A 142 3.77 -15.96 -8.32
CA TYR A 142 3.14 -14.96 -9.17
C TYR A 142 2.54 -13.76 -8.42
N GLY A 143 2.07 -13.95 -7.19
CA GLY A 143 1.38 -12.90 -6.43
C GLY A 143 0.16 -12.33 -7.15
N GLY A 144 -0.06 -11.02 -7.01
CA GLY A 144 -1.24 -10.32 -7.55
C GLY A 144 -1.51 -8.99 -6.83
N LEU A 145 -2.57 -8.30 -7.23
CA LEU A 145 -3.00 -7.06 -6.57
C LEU A 145 -4.53 -6.98 -6.46
N LEU A 146 -5.04 -7.04 -5.24
CA LEU A 146 -6.45 -6.85 -4.92
C LEU A 146 -6.63 -5.63 -4.02
N ASN A 147 -7.60 -4.77 -4.33
CA ASN A 147 -8.01 -3.65 -3.49
C ASN A 147 -9.46 -3.85 -3.05
N VAL A 148 -9.68 -4.05 -1.75
CA VAL A 148 -11.01 -4.27 -1.17
C VAL A 148 -11.31 -3.09 -0.25
N VAL A 149 -12.32 -2.29 -0.56
CA VAL A 149 -12.49 -0.95 0.03
C VAL A 149 -13.12 -1.00 1.44
N ILE A 150 -12.59 -0.20 2.40
CA ILE A 150 -12.83 -0.10 3.88
C ILE A 150 -11.61 -0.68 4.70
N VAL A 151 -11.60 -0.96 6.04
CA VAL A 151 -10.31 -1.20 6.80
C VAL A 151 -10.27 -2.18 8.02
N LYS A 152 -9.18 -3.00 8.16
CA LYS A 152 -8.49 -3.57 9.39
C LYS A 152 -8.44 -5.11 9.73
N ARG A 153 -7.60 -5.93 9.07
CA ARG A 153 -6.90 -7.19 9.55
C ARG A 153 -5.86 -7.63 8.50
N ASP A 154 -4.87 -8.46 8.82
CA ASP A 154 -3.74 -8.67 7.88
C ASP A 154 -3.78 -9.93 7.02
N GLU A 155 -4.82 -10.77 7.19
CA GLU A 155 -5.07 -11.94 6.33
C GLU A 155 -6.60 -12.19 6.18
N PHE A 156 -7.03 -12.59 4.98
CA PHE A 156 -8.34 -13.20 4.74
C PHE A 156 -8.28 -14.18 3.55
N SER A 157 -9.31 -15.01 3.38
CA SER A 157 -9.43 -15.88 2.21
C SER A 157 -10.82 -15.85 1.57
N THR A 158 -10.88 -16.11 0.25
CA THR A 158 -12.09 -16.36 -0.50
C THR A 158 -12.27 -17.85 -0.74
N LYS A 159 -13.51 -18.30 -0.88
CA LYS A 159 -13.84 -19.64 -1.37
C LYS A 159 -15.09 -19.57 -2.24
N CYS A 160 -15.00 -20.07 -3.46
CA CYS A 160 -16.16 -20.30 -4.32
C CYS A 160 -16.66 -21.73 -4.10
N ASN A 161 -17.96 -21.90 -3.81
CA ASN A 161 -18.58 -23.22 -3.65
C ASN A 161 -19.34 -23.67 -4.90
N GLN A 162 -19.27 -22.90 -6.00
CA GLN A 162 -19.98 -23.12 -7.27
C GLN A 162 -19.01 -22.83 -8.43
N THR A 163 -17.95 -23.64 -8.52
CA THR A 163 -16.88 -23.49 -9.52
C THR A 163 -17.29 -23.91 -10.93
N ASP A 164 -18.48 -24.49 -11.09
CA ASP A 164 -19.16 -24.68 -12.37
C ASP A 164 -19.38 -23.35 -13.10
N HIS A 165 -19.64 -22.25 -12.37
CA HIS A 165 -19.73 -20.90 -12.96
C HIS A 165 -18.41 -20.36 -13.53
N HIS A 166 -17.26 -20.97 -13.22
CA HIS A 166 -15.97 -20.56 -13.77
C HIS A 166 -15.62 -21.30 -15.08
N ARG A 167 -16.44 -22.26 -15.50
CA ARG A 167 -16.20 -23.09 -16.69
C ARG A 167 -16.86 -22.46 -17.91
N MET A 168 -16.16 -22.48 -19.04
CA MET A 168 -16.70 -22.02 -20.33
C MET A 168 -17.24 -23.20 -21.16
N SER A 169 -18.14 -22.91 -22.11
CA SER A 169 -18.79 -23.91 -22.98
C SER A 169 -17.80 -24.71 -23.84
N GLY A 170 -16.75 -24.09 -24.35
CA GLY A 170 -15.62 -24.73 -25.04
C GLY A 170 -14.54 -25.25 -24.09
N GLY A 171 -14.85 -25.35 -22.80
CA GLY A 171 -13.99 -25.89 -21.75
C GLY A 171 -12.67 -25.16 -21.59
N ARG A 172 -11.67 -25.88 -21.05
CA ARG A 172 -10.36 -25.34 -20.68
C ARG A 172 -9.59 -24.67 -21.83
N GLN A 173 -9.86 -25.03 -23.09
CA GLN A 173 -9.26 -24.36 -24.24
C GLN A 173 -9.87 -22.97 -24.49
N GLU A 174 -11.18 -22.81 -24.30
CA GLU A 174 -11.84 -21.50 -24.41
C GLU A 174 -11.44 -20.59 -23.23
N GLU A 175 -11.35 -21.16 -22.02
CA GLU A 175 -10.82 -20.47 -20.83
C GLU A 175 -9.39 -19.94 -21.09
N PHE A 176 -8.50 -20.77 -21.64
CA PHE A 176 -7.12 -20.35 -21.97
C PHE A 176 -7.09 -19.25 -23.04
N ARG A 177 -7.82 -19.40 -24.15
CA ARG A 177 -7.86 -18.38 -25.23
C ARG A 177 -8.45 -17.05 -24.77
N THR A 178 -9.38 -17.07 -23.82
CA THR A 178 -9.98 -15.87 -23.24
C THR A 178 -8.99 -15.19 -22.29
N TRP A 179 -8.40 -15.94 -21.35
CA TRP A 179 -7.37 -15.44 -20.45
C TRP A 179 -6.14 -14.87 -21.19
N LEU A 180 -5.68 -15.54 -22.25
CA LEU A 180 -4.54 -15.09 -23.07
C LEU A 180 -4.84 -13.76 -23.75
N ARG A 181 -6.07 -13.57 -24.23
CA ARG A 181 -6.54 -12.31 -24.83
C ARG A 181 -6.60 -11.18 -23.80
N GLU A 182 -7.03 -11.47 -22.58
CA GLU A 182 -7.12 -10.47 -21.49
C GLU A 182 -5.76 -10.04 -20.97
N GLU A 183 -4.83 -10.97 -20.74
CA GLU A 183 -3.51 -10.68 -20.17
C GLU A 183 -2.48 -10.20 -21.22
N TRP A 184 -2.58 -10.64 -22.47
CA TRP A 184 -1.56 -10.39 -23.51
C TRP A 184 -2.08 -9.71 -24.79
N GLY A 185 -3.38 -9.74 -25.07
CA GLY A 185 -3.97 -9.13 -26.27
C GLY A 185 -3.52 -9.76 -27.60
N ARG A 186 -2.99 -10.99 -27.57
CA ARG A 186 -2.42 -11.72 -28.72
C ARG A 186 -2.88 -13.19 -28.72
N THR A 187 -2.73 -13.89 -29.84
CA THR A 187 -2.84 -15.35 -29.85
C THR A 187 -1.55 -16.00 -29.32
N LEU A 188 -1.51 -17.34 -29.20
CA LEU A 188 -0.29 -18.03 -28.78
C LEU A 188 0.70 -18.11 -29.95
N GLU A 189 0.18 -18.23 -31.16
CA GLU A 189 0.90 -18.26 -32.43
C GLU A 189 1.61 -16.93 -32.72
N ASP A 190 1.05 -15.79 -32.28
CA ASP A 190 1.65 -14.45 -32.37
C ASP A 190 2.85 -14.24 -31.41
N ILE A 191 3.13 -15.20 -30.51
CA ILE A 191 4.19 -15.13 -29.50
C ILE A 191 5.39 -15.93 -30.00
N PHE A 192 6.28 -15.27 -30.74
CA PHE A 192 7.41 -15.87 -31.47
C PHE A 192 8.44 -16.68 -30.64
N HIS A 193 8.41 -16.63 -29.30
CA HIS A 193 9.38 -17.34 -28.46
C HIS A 193 8.71 -18.50 -27.72
N GLU A 194 9.09 -19.74 -28.07
CA GLU A 194 8.58 -20.98 -27.46
C GLU A 194 8.66 -20.95 -25.93
N HIS A 195 9.81 -20.61 -25.35
CA HIS A 195 9.98 -20.50 -23.90
C HIS A 195 9.00 -19.50 -23.23
N MET A 196 8.60 -18.44 -23.95
CA MET A 196 7.58 -17.51 -23.46
C MET A 196 6.18 -18.12 -23.51
N GLN A 197 5.88 -18.93 -24.53
CA GLN A 197 4.63 -19.71 -24.59
C GLN A 197 4.54 -20.71 -23.43
N GLU A 198 5.64 -21.42 -23.12
CA GLU A 198 5.73 -22.35 -21.97
C GLU A 198 5.43 -21.65 -20.64
N LEU A 199 6.09 -20.52 -20.38
CA LEU A 199 5.89 -19.72 -19.16
C LEU A 199 4.44 -19.22 -19.04
N ILE A 200 3.84 -18.78 -20.14
CA ILE A 200 2.44 -18.33 -20.22
C ILE A 200 1.48 -19.49 -19.93
N LEU A 201 1.70 -20.65 -20.54
CA LEU A 201 0.89 -21.85 -20.31
C LEU A 201 0.99 -22.34 -18.86
N MET A 202 2.20 -22.37 -18.30
CA MET A 202 2.46 -22.71 -16.91
C MET A 202 1.77 -21.72 -15.95
N LYS A 203 1.86 -20.41 -16.20
CA LYS A 203 1.18 -19.37 -15.41
C LYS A 203 -0.34 -19.58 -15.44
N PHE A 204 -0.93 -19.81 -16.62
CA PHE A 204 -2.37 -20.12 -16.74
C PHE A 204 -2.75 -21.38 -15.95
N ILE A 205 -2.07 -22.50 -16.17
CA ILE A 205 -2.40 -23.78 -15.52
C ILE A 205 -2.31 -23.65 -14.00
N TYR A 206 -1.23 -23.05 -13.49
CA TYR A 206 -0.98 -22.89 -12.05
C TYR A 206 -1.99 -21.95 -11.39
N THR A 207 -2.16 -20.72 -11.91
CA THR A 207 -3.06 -19.72 -11.33
C THR A 207 -4.52 -20.18 -11.36
N SER A 208 -4.94 -20.92 -12.40
CA SER A 208 -6.31 -21.43 -12.50
C SER A 208 -6.61 -22.64 -11.61
N GLN A 209 -5.61 -23.34 -11.05
CA GLN A 209 -5.88 -24.40 -10.04
C GLN A 209 -6.53 -23.85 -8.77
N TYR A 210 -6.26 -22.59 -8.43
CA TYR A 210 -6.84 -21.95 -7.25
C TYR A 210 -8.34 -21.70 -7.40
N ASP A 211 -8.85 -21.60 -8.64
CA ASP A 211 -10.28 -21.42 -8.95
C ASP A 211 -10.96 -20.32 -8.08
N ASN A 212 -10.25 -19.20 -7.90
CA ASN A 212 -10.60 -18.05 -7.04
C ASN A 212 -10.83 -18.37 -5.54
N CYS A 213 -10.38 -19.54 -5.08
CA CYS A 213 -10.22 -19.90 -3.67
C CYS A 213 -8.81 -19.48 -3.22
N LEU A 214 -8.68 -18.22 -2.80
CA LEU A 214 -7.40 -17.54 -2.61
C LEU A 214 -7.26 -17.04 -1.18
N THR A 215 -6.05 -17.14 -0.61
CA THR A 215 -5.66 -16.42 0.60
C THR A 215 -4.97 -15.12 0.20
N TYR A 216 -5.27 -14.05 0.92
CA TYR A 216 -4.79 -12.69 0.69
C TYR A 216 -4.08 -12.17 1.93
N ARG A 217 -2.88 -11.61 1.75
CA ARG A 217 -2.10 -10.95 2.81
C ARG A 217 -2.05 -9.46 2.58
N ARG A 218 -2.12 -8.68 3.66
CA ARG A 218 -2.16 -7.22 3.57
C ARG A 218 -0.83 -6.68 3.09
N ILE A 219 -0.91 -5.74 2.15
CA ILE A 219 0.20 -4.88 1.74
C ILE A 219 -0.18 -3.42 1.93
N TYR A 220 0.82 -2.55 1.98
CA TYR A 220 0.63 -1.11 2.08
C TYR A 220 1.33 -0.38 0.94
N LEU A 221 0.82 0.80 0.58
CA LEU A 221 1.58 1.77 -0.19
C LEU A 221 2.73 2.33 0.67
N PRO A 222 3.86 2.64 0.04
CA PRO A 222 5.02 3.22 0.73
C PRO A 222 4.70 4.62 1.28
N PRO A 223 5.22 4.97 2.46
CA PRO A 223 5.20 6.36 2.93
C PRO A 223 6.00 7.24 1.95
N SER A 224 5.65 8.52 1.88
CA SER A 224 6.35 9.50 1.04
C SER A 224 6.99 10.58 1.91
N HIS A 225 8.22 10.95 1.57
CA HIS A 225 9.00 12.02 2.18
C HIS A 225 9.27 13.15 1.16
N PRO A 226 9.38 14.42 1.59
CA PRO A 226 9.72 15.53 0.68
C PRO A 226 11.07 15.38 -0.04
N ASP A 227 12.01 14.65 0.57
CA ASP A 227 13.35 14.40 0.02
C ASP A 227 13.42 13.14 -0.88
N ASP A 228 12.29 12.46 -1.12
CA ASP A 228 12.24 11.30 -2.03
C ASP A 228 12.62 11.72 -3.46
N LEU A 229 13.45 10.90 -4.13
CA LEU A 229 13.94 11.18 -5.49
C LEU A 229 12.80 11.42 -6.52
N ILE A 230 11.70 10.69 -6.34
CA ILE A 230 10.40 10.84 -7.01
C ILE A 230 9.32 10.31 -6.05
N LYS A 231 8.06 10.65 -6.27
CA LYS A 231 6.96 10.09 -5.47
C LYS A 231 7.01 8.54 -5.45
N PRO A 232 7.04 7.86 -4.29
CA PRO A 232 7.04 6.40 -4.24
C PRO A 232 5.67 5.81 -4.65
N GLY A 233 5.59 4.49 -4.81
CA GLY A 233 4.35 3.80 -5.17
C GLY A 233 4.52 2.64 -6.14
N LEU A 234 3.45 2.27 -6.84
CA LEU A 234 3.40 1.12 -7.74
C LEU A 234 3.73 1.49 -9.19
N PHE A 235 4.52 0.65 -9.85
CA PHE A 235 4.95 0.77 -11.24
C PHE A 235 4.74 -0.55 -11.98
N LYS A 236 4.42 -0.47 -13.27
CA LYS A 236 4.41 -1.61 -14.20
C LYS A 236 5.80 -1.68 -14.85
N GLY A 237 6.51 -2.80 -14.70
CA GLY A 237 7.86 -3.01 -15.22
C GLY A 237 7.94 -4.16 -16.22
N THR A 238 8.83 -4.06 -17.22
CA THR A 238 9.09 -5.16 -18.18
C THR A 238 10.12 -6.16 -17.65
N TYR A 239 9.75 -7.44 -17.58
CA TYR A 239 10.57 -8.57 -17.10
C TYR A 239 10.77 -9.64 -18.19
N GLY A 240 11.30 -9.22 -19.35
CA GLY A 240 11.71 -10.14 -20.41
C GLY A 240 10.59 -11.08 -20.89
N SER A 241 10.85 -12.39 -20.85
CA SER A 241 9.91 -13.46 -21.21
C SER A 241 8.71 -13.59 -20.26
N HIS A 242 8.81 -13.14 -19.01
CA HIS A 242 7.71 -13.20 -18.04
C HIS A 242 6.62 -12.13 -18.29
N GLY A 243 6.97 -11.07 -19.05
CA GLY A 243 6.02 -10.03 -19.48
C GLY A 243 6.10 -8.76 -18.64
N LEU A 244 4.93 -8.30 -18.18
CA LEU A 244 4.82 -7.16 -17.26
C LEU A 244 4.61 -7.64 -15.84
N GLU A 245 5.40 -7.09 -14.91
CA GLU A 245 5.23 -7.31 -13.47
C GLU A 245 4.99 -5.98 -12.74
N ILE A 246 4.29 -6.01 -11.61
CA ILE A 246 4.04 -4.85 -10.75
C ILE A 246 5.15 -4.79 -9.70
N VAL A 247 5.84 -3.65 -9.63
CA VAL A 247 6.92 -3.39 -8.67
C VAL A 247 6.57 -2.16 -7.85
N MET A 248 6.75 -2.25 -6.53
CA MET A 248 6.60 -1.17 -5.59
C MET A 248 7.95 -0.50 -5.32
N LEU A 249 8.08 0.78 -5.67
CA LEU A 249 9.23 1.62 -5.36
C LEU A 249 9.02 2.30 -3.99
N SER A 250 9.98 2.14 -3.09
CA SER A 250 9.97 2.71 -1.74
C SER A 250 11.35 3.26 -1.37
N PHE A 251 11.40 4.28 -0.51
CA PHE A 251 12.64 4.94 -0.07
C PHE A 251 12.98 4.61 1.38
N HIS A 252 14.27 4.40 1.64
CA HIS A 252 14.84 3.88 2.88
C HIS A 252 16.14 4.64 3.19
N GLY A 253 16.00 5.92 3.54
CA GLY A 253 17.16 6.83 3.70
C GLY A 253 17.90 7.01 2.38
N SER A 254 19.19 6.66 2.34
CA SER A 254 20.03 6.74 1.14
C SER A 254 19.83 5.61 0.13
N ARG A 255 18.85 4.71 0.32
CA ARG A 255 18.54 3.62 -0.62
C ARG A 255 17.10 3.70 -1.11
N ALA A 256 16.89 3.31 -2.37
CA ALA A 256 15.54 3.01 -2.87
C ALA A 256 15.42 1.50 -3.17
N ARG A 257 14.26 0.94 -2.83
CA ARG A 257 13.94 -0.50 -2.94
C ARG A 257 12.77 -0.71 -3.89
N GLY A 258 12.99 -1.52 -4.91
CA GLY A 258 11.94 -2.11 -5.76
C GLY A 258 11.56 -3.50 -5.25
N THR A 259 10.33 -3.64 -4.74
CA THR A 259 9.77 -4.93 -4.26
C THR A 259 8.73 -5.45 -5.23
N LYS A 260 8.78 -6.73 -5.58
CA LYS A 260 7.78 -7.35 -6.47
C LYS A 260 6.42 -7.49 -5.78
N ILE A 261 5.36 -6.99 -6.42
CA ILE A 261 3.96 -7.18 -6.03
C ILE A 261 3.33 -8.31 -6.85
N THR A 262 3.70 -8.42 -8.12
CA THR A 262 3.60 -9.66 -8.89
C THR A 262 5.01 -10.10 -9.28
N GLY A 263 5.18 -11.40 -9.51
CA GLY A 263 6.48 -11.98 -9.84
C GLY A 263 6.41 -13.21 -10.71
N ASP A 264 7.53 -13.92 -10.78
CA ASP A 264 7.76 -15.03 -11.69
C ASP A 264 8.58 -16.14 -11.00
N PRO A 265 8.66 -17.35 -11.58
CA PRO A 265 9.38 -18.47 -10.96
C PRO A 265 10.88 -18.25 -10.75
N ASN A 266 11.48 -17.21 -11.34
CA ASN A 266 12.87 -16.85 -11.11
C ASN A 266 12.98 -15.92 -9.91
N ILE A 267 12.28 -14.79 -9.91
CA ILE A 267 12.18 -13.87 -8.76
C ILE A 267 10.70 -13.76 -8.34
N PRO A 268 10.30 -14.43 -7.24
CA PRO A 268 8.93 -14.42 -6.73
C PRO A 268 8.39 -13.03 -6.35
N ALA A 269 7.06 -12.93 -6.30
CA ALA A 269 6.36 -11.84 -5.62
C ALA A 269 6.79 -11.76 -4.13
N GLY A 270 6.90 -10.56 -3.57
CA GLY A 270 7.44 -10.31 -2.23
C GLY A 270 8.94 -10.06 -2.19
N GLN A 271 9.71 -10.59 -3.15
CA GLN A 271 11.17 -10.39 -3.19
C GLN A 271 11.60 -8.98 -3.62
N GLN A 272 12.77 -8.56 -3.15
CA GLN A 272 13.44 -7.34 -3.58
C GLN A 272 14.09 -7.58 -4.96
N THR A 273 13.47 -7.07 -6.02
CA THR A 273 13.99 -7.23 -7.39
C THR A 273 15.09 -6.23 -7.74
N VAL A 274 15.07 -5.04 -7.15
CA VAL A 274 16.06 -3.97 -7.41
C VAL A 274 16.35 -3.20 -6.12
N GLU A 275 17.60 -2.82 -5.92
CA GLU A 275 18.04 -1.81 -4.96
C GLU A 275 18.88 -0.74 -5.66
N ILE A 276 18.72 0.50 -5.25
CA ILE A 276 19.38 1.67 -5.82
C ILE A 276 20.11 2.40 -4.69
N ASP A 277 21.40 2.69 -4.88
CA ASP A 277 22.19 3.50 -3.97
C ASP A 277 22.10 4.97 -4.41
N LEU A 278 21.40 5.79 -3.63
CA LEU A 278 21.13 7.20 -3.94
C LEU A 278 22.34 8.11 -3.65
N GLN A 279 23.39 7.59 -3.01
CA GLN A 279 24.67 8.30 -2.85
C GLN A 279 25.61 8.04 -4.03
N ARG A 280 25.41 6.94 -4.78
CA ARG A 280 26.24 6.56 -5.94
C ARG A 280 25.63 7.00 -7.26
N ARG A 281 25.61 8.30 -7.50
CA ARG A 281 25.22 8.88 -8.79
C ARG A 281 26.22 8.46 -9.88
N ILE A 282 25.72 7.90 -10.97
CA ILE A 282 26.49 7.60 -12.18
C ILE A 282 26.33 8.78 -13.14
N GLN A 283 27.45 9.38 -13.57
CA GLN A 283 27.43 10.29 -14.72
C GLN A 283 27.49 9.43 -15.98
N LEU A 284 26.50 9.57 -16.86
CA LEU A 284 26.55 8.89 -18.16
C LEU A 284 27.54 9.61 -19.08
N PRO A 285 28.26 8.88 -19.94
CA PRO A 285 28.95 9.47 -21.08
C PRO A 285 27.97 10.17 -22.05
N ASP A 286 28.51 10.90 -23.02
CA ASP A 286 27.74 11.40 -24.16
C ASP A 286 27.06 10.27 -24.97
N VAL A 287 26.20 10.63 -25.91
CA VAL A 287 25.38 9.68 -26.70
C VAL A 287 26.21 8.72 -27.54
N GLU A 288 27.41 9.11 -27.99
CA GLU A 288 28.27 8.26 -28.81
C GLU A 288 28.94 7.20 -27.93
N ASN A 289 29.50 7.63 -26.79
CA ASN A 289 30.12 6.74 -25.81
C ASN A 289 29.11 5.87 -25.06
N LEU A 290 27.88 6.35 -24.82
CA LEU A 290 26.81 5.57 -24.19
C LEU A 290 26.34 4.40 -25.08
N ARG A 291 26.53 4.46 -26.41
CA ARG A 291 26.32 3.31 -27.30
C ARG A 291 27.35 2.19 -27.08
N ASN A 292 28.51 2.49 -26.49
CA ASN A 292 29.54 1.51 -26.19
C ASN A 292 29.25 0.80 -24.85
N PHE A 293 28.70 -0.41 -24.93
CA PHE A 293 28.39 -1.23 -23.74
C PHE A 293 29.59 -1.45 -22.82
N ASN A 294 30.81 -1.58 -23.37
CA ASN A 294 32.00 -1.85 -22.56
C ASN A 294 32.37 -0.64 -21.69
N GLU A 295 32.16 0.57 -22.18
CA GLU A 295 32.45 1.80 -21.42
C GLU A 295 31.45 1.99 -20.27
N LEU A 296 30.15 1.76 -20.51
CA LEU A 296 29.15 1.75 -19.44
C LEU A 296 29.46 0.64 -18.40
N SER A 297 29.85 -0.55 -18.87
CA SER A 297 30.21 -1.67 -18.01
C SER A 297 31.40 -1.33 -17.09
N ARG A 298 32.45 -0.72 -17.64
CA ARG A 298 33.63 -0.25 -16.90
C ARG A 298 33.23 0.69 -15.76
N ILE A 299 32.45 1.73 -16.06
CA ILE A 299 31.99 2.73 -15.07
C ILE A 299 31.18 2.06 -13.94
N VAL A 300 30.27 1.14 -14.29
CA VAL A 300 29.42 0.45 -13.29
C VAL A 300 30.23 -0.48 -12.39
N LEU A 301 31.22 -1.17 -12.94
CA LEU A 301 32.10 -2.08 -12.19
C LEU A 301 33.10 -1.31 -11.30
N GLU A 302 33.57 -0.14 -11.72
CA GLU A 302 34.38 0.75 -10.87
C GLU A 302 33.57 1.24 -9.65
N VAL A 303 32.30 1.63 -9.83
CA VAL A 303 31.42 2.00 -8.71
C VAL A 303 31.09 0.80 -7.82
N ARG A 304 30.86 -0.40 -8.38
CA ARG A 304 30.68 -1.65 -7.62
C ARG A 304 31.86 -1.91 -6.68
N GLU A 305 33.09 -1.72 -7.17
CA GLU A 305 34.30 -1.97 -6.40
C GLU A 305 34.50 -0.94 -5.28
N GLN A 306 34.22 0.34 -5.53
CA GLN A 306 34.21 1.39 -4.49
C GLN A 306 33.20 1.04 -3.37
N VAL A 307 31.96 0.68 -3.76
CA VAL A 307 30.91 0.29 -2.81
C VAL A 307 31.31 -0.94 -1.97
N ARG A 308 31.98 -1.92 -2.58
CA ARG A 308 32.51 -3.11 -1.88
C ARG A 308 33.57 -2.73 -0.84
N GLN A 309 34.54 -1.91 -1.23
CA GLN A 309 35.63 -1.47 -0.34
C GLN A 309 35.11 -0.69 0.87
N GLU A 310 34.12 0.18 0.69
CA GLU A 310 33.51 0.93 1.79
C GLU A 310 32.69 0.06 2.74
N GLN A 311 32.00 -0.97 2.23
CA GLN A 311 31.27 -1.94 3.06
C GLN A 311 32.25 -2.77 3.92
N GLU A 312 33.34 -3.27 3.33
CA GLU A 312 34.38 -4.02 4.05
C GLU A 312 35.13 -3.16 5.08
N ALA A 313 35.36 -1.87 4.79
CA ALA A 313 35.95 -0.94 5.75
C ALA A 313 35.00 -0.57 6.91
N GLY A 314 33.69 -0.59 6.67
CA GLY A 314 32.66 -0.27 7.66
C GLY A 314 32.42 -1.36 8.73
N GLU A 315 32.81 -2.61 8.46
CA GLU A 315 32.65 -3.75 9.39
C GLU A 315 33.89 -4.01 10.28
N GLY A 316 34.93 -3.18 10.19
CA GLY A 316 36.12 -3.30 11.03
C GLY A 316 35.86 -2.95 12.52
N PRO A 317 36.47 -3.66 13.48
CA PRO A 317 36.30 -3.35 14.89
C PRO A 317 36.92 -1.98 15.22
N ALA A 318 36.10 -1.08 15.79
CA ALA A 318 36.52 0.27 16.13
C ALA A 318 37.73 0.26 17.09
N PRO A 319 38.87 0.86 16.73
CA PRO A 319 40.00 0.95 17.66
C PRO A 319 39.64 1.88 18.81
N HIS A 320 39.84 1.39 20.04
CA HIS A 320 39.64 2.17 21.26
C HIS A 320 40.42 3.49 21.21
N ARG A 321 39.70 4.63 21.22
CA ARG A 321 40.28 5.93 21.53
C ARG A 321 40.03 6.23 23.01
N GLU A 322 41.11 6.21 23.78
CA GLU A 322 41.12 6.75 25.15
C GLU A 322 40.86 8.28 25.12
N PRO A 323 40.22 8.84 26.14
CA PRO A 323 39.85 10.25 26.16
C PRO A 323 41.06 11.15 26.49
N ALA A 324 41.59 11.84 25.49
CA ALA A 324 42.59 12.88 25.70
C ALA A 324 41.99 14.11 26.41
N VAL A 325 42.69 14.59 27.43
CA VAL A 325 42.29 15.69 28.33
C VAL A 325 42.31 17.04 27.62
N LYS A 326 41.35 17.92 27.97
CA LYS A 326 41.34 19.34 27.58
C LYS A 326 42.25 20.16 28.50
N ASP A 327 42.95 21.15 27.95
CA ASP A 327 43.25 22.42 28.63
C ASP A 327 43.63 23.52 27.60
N PRO A 328 43.66 24.82 27.97
CA PRO A 328 43.14 25.86 27.08
C PRO A 328 44.10 27.00 26.64
N GLU A 329 43.63 27.72 25.60
CA GLU A 329 43.85 29.14 25.23
C GLU A 329 45.25 29.77 25.11
N GLY A 330 45.45 30.46 23.96
CA GLY A 330 46.51 31.44 23.69
C GLY A 330 46.02 32.48 22.65
N PRO A 331 46.54 33.74 22.66
CA PRO A 331 45.72 34.92 22.34
C PRO A 331 45.81 35.48 20.89
N PRO A 332 44.93 36.43 20.49
CA PRO A 332 44.72 36.80 19.08
C PRO A 332 45.41 38.09 18.60
N ALA A 333 45.89 38.08 17.34
CA ALA A 333 46.24 39.24 16.51
C ALA A 333 46.50 38.73 15.06
N LYS A 334 46.31 39.45 13.96
CA LYS A 334 45.71 40.78 13.65
C LYS A 334 45.29 40.72 12.16
N ALA A 335 44.30 41.53 11.75
CA ALA A 335 43.90 41.61 10.35
C ALA A 335 44.85 42.46 9.50
N SER A 336 45.17 41.99 8.29
CA SER A 336 45.78 42.77 7.20
C SER A 336 45.08 42.42 5.90
N LYS A 337 44.53 43.43 5.20
CA LYS A 337 44.00 43.31 3.83
C LYS A 337 45.07 43.77 2.84
N GLU A 338 45.37 42.96 1.84
CA GLU A 338 45.82 43.41 0.51
C GLU A 338 45.06 42.62 -0.56
N ALA A 339 44.97 43.16 -1.78
CA ALA A 339 43.98 42.72 -2.77
C ALA A 339 44.55 42.56 -4.19
N GLY A 340 44.13 41.48 -4.83
CA GLY A 340 44.14 41.29 -6.28
C GLY A 340 45.24 40.36 -6.84
N PRO A 341 45.10 39.85 -8.08
CA PRO A 341 43.86 39.65 -8.84
C PRO A 341 43.72 38.24 -9.46
N GLY A 342 42.49 37.86 -9.83
CA GLY A 342 42.24 36.92 -10.93
C GLY A 342 42.60 35.44 -10.72
N ALA A 343 41.61 34.65 -10.30
CA ALA A 343 41.48 33.26 -10.74
C ALA A 343 39.99 32.99 -10.96
N GLU A 344 39.64 32.45 -12.12
CA GLU A 344 38.25 32.24 -12.53
C GLU A 344 37.58 31.21 -11.62
N ALA A 345 36.64 31.67 -10.79
CA ALA A 345 35.70 30.77 -10.17
C ALA A 345 34.80 30.23 -11.28
N ALA A 346 35.11 29.01 -11.74
CA ALA A 346 34.24 28.28 -12.65
C ALA A 346 32.87 28.10 -11.99
N GLU A 347 31.91 28.91 -12.41
CA GLU A 347 30.51 28.76 -12.02
C GLU A 347 30.07 27.37 -12.44
N GLN A 348 29.96 26.46 -11.46
CA GLN A 348 29.31 25.17 -11.67
C GLN A 348 27.84 25.46 -11.96
N SER A 349 27.53 25.56 -13.25
CA SER A 349 26.20 25.90 -13.73
C SER A 349 25.17 24.93 -13.15
N SER A 350 24.30 25.44 -12.30
CA SER A 350 23.17 24.72 -11.74
C SER A 350 22.12 24.42 -12.82
N THR A 351 22.39 23.43 -13.66
CA THR A 351 21.45 22.86 -14.64
C THR A 351 20.39 21.98 -13.95
N SER A 352 19.81 22.48 -12.86
CA SER A 352 18.72 21.86 -12.09
C SER A 352 17.41 21.91 -12.87
N GLY A 353 17.28 21.08 -13.90
CA GLY A 353 16.04 20.94 -14.69
C GLY A 353 16.20 20.36 -16.09
N GLN A 354 17.38 20.48 -16.72
CA GLN A 354 17.62 19.93 -18.05
C GLN A 354 18.12 18.48 -17.95
N GLY A 355 17.31 17.54 -18.41
CA GLY A 355 17.74 16.16 -18.60
C GLY A 355 18.75 16.04 -19.76
N GLN A 356 19.62 15.04 -19.68
CA GLN A 356 20.59 14.71 -20.72
C GLN A 356 19.99 13.71 -21.73
N PRO A 357 20.42 13.70 -23.00
CA PRO A 357 20.03 12.67 -23.97
C PRO A 357 20.37 11.24 -23.48
N PHE A 358 19.53 10.27 -23.84
CA PHE A 358 19.68 8.88 -23.44
C PHE A 358 19.42 7.91 -24.60
N VAL A 359 20.28 6.91 -24.72
CA VAL A 359 20.16 5.77 -25.65
C VAL A 359 20.66 4.51 -24.95
N LEU A 360 20.08 3.35 -25.25
CA LEU A 360 20.63 2.09 -24.74
C LEU A 360 21.94 1.73 -25.46
N PRO A 361 22.91 1.11 -24.75
CA PRO A 361 24.12 0.60 -25.38
C PRO A 361 23.84 -0.47 -26.43
N ALA A 362 24.71 -0.56 -27.44
CA ALA A 362 24.62 -1.57 -28.48
C ALA A 362 24.65 -2.99 -27.90
N GLY A 363 23.69 -3.83 -28.30
CA GLY A 363 23.53 -5.19 -27.79
C GLY A 363 22.76 -5.31 -26.47
N VAL A 364 22.31 -4.21 -25.86
CA VAL A 364 21.32 -4.25 -24.77
C VAL A 364 19.93 -4.40 -25.35
N SER A 365 19.23 -5.47 -24.97
CA SER A 365 17.85 -5.72 -25.39
C SER A 365 16.85 -4.93 -24.55
N SER A 366 15.76 -4.48 -25.17
CA SER A 366 14.58 -4.02 -24.44
C SER A 366 13.31 -4.61 -25.03
N ARG A 367 12.30 -4.83 -24.18
CA ARG A 367 10.96 -5.26 -24.58
C ARG A 367 10.08 -4.10 -25.06
N ASN A 368 10.49 -2.85 -24.83
CA ASN A 368 9.76 -1.66 -25.26
C ASN A 368 10.74 -0.69 -25.94
N GLU A 369 10.55 -0.46 -27.24
CA GLU A 369 11.35 0.48 -28.04
C GLU A 369 10.99 1.95 -27.74
N ASP A 370 9.78 2.22 -27.24
CA ASP A 370 9.27 3.57 -26.97
C ASP A 370 9.69 4.09 -25.57
N TYR A 371 10.95 3.81 -25.17
CA TYR A 371 11.53 4.39 -23.97
C TYR A 371 11.93 5.87 -24.16
N PRO A 372 11.86 6.71 -23.12
CA PRO A 372 12.23 8.12 -23.23
C PRO A 372 13.70 8.31 -23.62
N ARG A 373 13.95 9.25 -24.54
CA ARG A 373 15.30 9.54 -25.09
C ARG A 373 16.04 10.65 -24.35
N THR A 374 15.58 11.00 -23.15
CA THR A 374 16.20 11.96 -22.22
C THR A 374 16.03 11.45 -20.79
N CYS A 375 17.10 11.47 -20.00
CA CYS A 375 17.07 11.09 -18.58
C CYS A 375 17.55 12.24 -17.68
N ARG A 376 17.08 12.29 -16.43
CA ARG A 376 17.42 13.33 -15.45
C ARG A 376 18.63 12.94 -14.61
N LEU A 377 18.62 11.71 -14.09
CA LEU A 377 19.59 11.22 -13.12
C LEU A 377 19.84 9.73 -13.35
N CYS A 378 21.05 9.27 -13.05
CA CYS A 378 21.41 7.86 -13.06
C CYS A 378 22.13 7.50 -11.76
N PHE A 379 21.86 6.31 -11.24
CA PHE A 379 22.41 5.82 -9.98
C PHE A 379 22.86 4.38 -10.13
N TYR A 380 23.90 4.00 -9.38
CA TYR A 380 24.27 2.62 -9.22
C TYR A 380 23.15 1.85 -8.51
N GLY A 381 22.92 0.62 -8.94
CA GLY A 381 22.03 -0.28 -8.25
C GLY A 381 22.41 -1.74 -8.50
N THR A 382 21.72 -2.62 -7.81
CA THR A 382 21.85 -4.06 -7.98
C THR A 382 20.47 -4.68 -8.17
N GLY A 383 20.34 -5.50 -9.20
CA GLY A 383 19.17 -6.33 -9.43
C GLY A 383 19.35 -7.71 -8.83
N LEU A 384 18.31 -8.27 -8.23
CA LEU A 384 18.30 -9.67 -7.79
C LEU A 384 17.95 -10.57 -9.00
N ILE A 385 18.78 -11.58 -9.25
CA ILE A 385 18.54 -12.63 -10.25
C ILE A 385 18.61 -14.01 -9.57
N ALA A 386 17.98 -15.01 -10.18
CA ALA A 386 18.03 -16.40 -9.71
C ALA A 386 17.68 -17.36 -10.85
N GLY A 387 18.07 -18.63 -10.70
CA GLY A 387 17.56 -19.72 -11.52
C GLY A 387 16.07 -19.99 -11.29
N HIS A 388 15.48 -20.82 -12.15
CA HIS A 388 14.08 -21.20 -12.03
C HIS A 388 13.81 -21.89 -10.67
N GLY A 389 12.68 -21.57 -10.04
CA GLY A 389 12.37 -21.99 -8.68
C GLY A 389 13.10 -21.18 -7.61
N PHE A 390 13.45 -19.92 -7.90
CA PHE A 390 14.24 -19.04 -7.02
C PHE A 390 15.56 -19.66 -6.54
N THR A 391 16.22 -20.40 -7.43
CA THR A 391 17.42 -21.18 -7.09
C THR A 391 18.69 -20.33 -7.20
N SER A 392 19.57 -20.43 -6.20
CA SER A 392 20.84 -19.68 -6.10
C SER A 392 20.69 -18.17 -6.36
N PRO A 393 19.87 -17.44 -5.58
CA PRO A 393 19.63 -16.02 -5.81
C PRO A 393 20.88 -15.18 -5.52
N GLU A 394 21.22 -14.28 -6.45
CA GLU A 394 22.39 -13.40 -6.35
C GLU A 394 22.10 -11.98 -6.85
N ARG A 395 22.93 -11.02 -6.43
CA ARG A 395 22.83 -9.61 -6.85
C ARG A 395 23.81 -9.30 -7.97
N THR A 396 23.29 -8.87 -9.11
CA THR A 396 24.08 -8.38 -10.24
C THR A 396 24.02 -6.86 -10.34
N PRO A 397 25.12 -6.20 -10.77
CA PRO A 397 25.17 -4.74 -10.87
C PRO A 397 24.35 -4.23 -12.05
N GLY A 398 23.91 -2.98 -11.94
CA GLY A 398 23.16 -2.31 -12.99
C GLY A 398 23.07 -0.80 -12.79
N VAL A 399 22.38 -0.15 -13.72
CA VAL A 399 22.15 1.29 -13.71
C VAL A 399 20.68 1.58 -13.59
N PHE A 400 20.29 2.26 -12.53
CA PHE A 400 18.99 2.90 -12.44
C PHE A 400 19.00 4.21 -13.22
N VAL A 401 18.00 4.42 -14.07
CA VAL A 401 17.87 5.58 -14.96
C VAL A 401 16.53 6.26 -14.69
N LEU A 402 16.54 7.47 -14.15
CA LEU A 402 15.35 8.28 -13.95
C LEU A 402 15.04 9.08 -15.22
N PHE A 403 13.85 8.89 -15.81
CA PHE A 403 13.42 9.67 -16.98
C PHE A 403 12.60 10.90 -16.54
N ASP A 404 11.53 10.67 -15.80
CA ASP A 404 10.62 11.69 -15.29
C ASP A 404 9.96 11.23 -13.98
N GLU A 405 9.01 12.01 -13.45
CA GLU A 405 8.31 11.71 -12.19
C GLU A 405 7.59 10.35 -12.18
N ASP A 406 7.20 9.81 -13.34
CA ASP A 406 6.37 8.62 -13.48
C ASP A 406 7.06 7.46 -14.21
N ARG A 407 8.29 7.67 -14.72
CA ARG A 407 9.04 6.68 -15.50
C ARG A 407 10.51 6.61 -15.10
N PHE A 408 10.98 5.39 -14.89
CA PHE A 408 12.38 5.05 -14.70
C PHE A 408 12.71 3.74 -15.42
N GLY A 409 14.00 3.42 -15.54
CA GLY A 409 14.49 2.17 -16.07
C GLY A 409 15.57 1.54 -15.19
N PHE A 410 15.82 0.25 -15.39
CA PHE A 410 16.97 -0.45 -14.83
C PHE A 410 17.68 -1.24 -15.93
N LEU A 411 18.96 -0.96 -16.12
CA LEU A 411 19.84 -1.68 -17.05
C LEU A 411 20.57 -2.78 -16.28
N TRP A 412 20.22 -4.02 -16.58
CA TRP A 412 20.83 -5.23 -16.02
C TRP A 412 22.12 -5.52 -16.76
N LEU A 413 23.27 -5.27 -16.13
CA LEU A 413 24.55 -5.25 -16.83
C LEU A 413 24.93 -6.64 -17.37
N GLU A 414 24.89 -7.65 -16.51
CA GLU A 414 25.30 -9.02 -16.84
C GLU A 414 24.33 -9.71 -17.83
N LEU A 415 23.05 -9.32 -17.82
CA LEU A 415 22.02 -9.86 -18.70
C LEU A 415 21.90 -9.12 -20.05
N LYS A 416 22.59 -7.98 -20.23
CA LYS A 416 22.40 -7.06 -21.38
C LYS A 416 20.92 -6.78 -21.68
N SER A 417 20.17 -6.46 -20.63
CA SER A 417 18.72 -6.30 -20.67
C SER A 417 18.30 -4.98 -20.02
N PHE A 418 17.25 -4.35 -20.54
CA PHE A 418 16.69 -3.12 -20.01
C PHE A 418 15.22 -3.28 -19.62
N SER A 419 14.95 -3.11 -18.32
CA SER A 419 13.60 -3.04 -17.78
C SER A 419 13.12 -1.59 -17.72
N LEU A 420 12.03 -1.27 -18.41
CA LEU A 420 11.36 0.02 -18.31
C LEU A 420 10.18 -0.07 -17.33
N TYR A 421 10.02 0.95 -16.49
CA TYR A 421 8.98 1.05 -15.47
C TYR A 421 8.14 2.32 -15.67
N SER A 422 6.82 2.18 -15.52
CA SER A 422 5.87 3.30 -15.61
C SER A 422 4.80 3.23 -14.53
N ARG A 423 4.53 4.36 -13.86
CA ARG A 423 3.64 4.45 -12.70
C ARG A 423 2.23 3.90 -12.97
N VAL A 424 1.68 3.23 -11.96
CA VAL A 424 0.26 2.87 -11.90
C VAL A 424 -0.54 4.12 -11.54
N GLN A 425 -1.30 4.64 -12.51
CA GLN A 425 -2.12 5.87 -12.37
C GLN A 425 -3.42 5.66 -11.58
N ALA A 426 -3.74 4.42 -11.19
CA ALA A 426 -4.93 4.12 -10.40
C ALA A 426 -4.75 4.59 -8.94
N THR A 427 -5.78 5.23 -8.37
CA THR A 427 -5.81 5.59 -6.95
C THR A 427 -6.33 4.42 -6.12
N PHE A 428 -5.59 4.04 -5.08
CA PHE A 428 -5.99 3.01 -4.12
C PHE A 428 -6.60 3.65 -2.88
N GLN A 429 -7.48 2.91 -2.19
CA GLN A 429 -8.15 3.38 -0.97
C GLN A 429 -7.75 2.47 0.18
N ASN A 430 -7.65 3.02 1.39
CA ASN A 430 -7.33 2.26 2.61
C ASN A 430 -6.00 1.46 2.50
N ALA A 431 -5.06 2.01 1.72
CA ALA A 431 -3.82 1.34 1.32
C ALA A 431 -2.58 1.89 2.03
N ASP A 432 -2.65 3.05 2.67
CA ASP A 432 -1.49 3.68 3.34
C ASP A 432 -1.06 2.90 4.59
N ALA A 433 0.25 2.85 4.85
CA ALA A 433 0.79 2.20 6.04
C ALA A 433 0.44 2.96 7.33
N PRO A 434 0.09 2.28 8.44
CA PRO A 434 -0.17 2.92 9.73
C PRO A 434 1.05 3.68 10.30
N SER A 435 2.26 3.22 9.97
CA SER A 435 3.53 3.87 10.28
C SER A 435 4.61 3.35 9.31
N PRO A 436 5.77 4.03 9.19
CA PRO A 436 6.91 3.52 8.43
C PRO A 436 7.37 2.13 8.92
N GLN A 437 7.38 1.89 10.23
CA GLN A 437 7.77 0.59 10.79
C GLN A 437 6.80 -0.53 10.40
N ALA A 438 5.50 -0.24 10.29
CA ALA A 438 4.50 -1.20 9.82
C ALA A 438 4.65 -1.49 8.31
N PHE A 439 5.17 -0.54 7.52
CA PHE A 439 5.56 -0.78 6.13
C PHE A 439 6.78 -1.71 6.04
N ASP A 440 7.80 -1.51 6.87
CA ASP A 440 9.01 -2.34 6.90
C ASP A 440 8.74 -3.76 7.45
N GLU A 441 7.82 -3.89 8.40
CA GLU A 441 7.30 -5.18 8.86
C GLU A 441 6.55 -5.91 7.73
N MET A 442 5.65 -5.22 7.03
CA MET A 442 4.94 -5.76 5.87
C MET A 442 5.90 -6.23 4.76
N LEU A 443 6.94 -5.45 4.43
CA LEU A 443 7.97 -5.83 3.47
C LEU A 443 8.71 -7.11 3.88
N ARG A 444 9.07 -7.26 5.16
CA ARG A 444 9.72 -8.49 5.66
C ARG A 444 8.77 -9.68 5.62
N ASN A 445 7.50 -9.49 5.98
CA ASN A 445 6.50 -10.55 5.99
C ASN A 445 6.24 -11.11 4.58
N ILE A 446 6.02 -10.25 3.57
CA ILE A 446 5.80 -10.72 2.18
C ILE A 446 7.06 -11.33 1.57
N GLN A 447 8.24 -10.85 1.94
CA GLN A 447 9.50 -11.45 1.50
C GLN A 447 9.67 -12.86 2.08
N SER A 448 9.46 -13.02 3.38
CA SER A 448 9.63 -14.30 4.09
C SER A 448 8.69 -15.43 3.63
N LEU A 449 7.54 -15.08 3.03
CA LEU A 449 6.58 -16.05 2.47
C LEU A 449 7.12 -16.79 1.24
N THR A 450 8.06 -16.18 0.51
CA THR A 450 8.56 -16.66 -0.78
C THR A 450 10.08 -16.79 -0.79
N SER A 451 10.67 -16.88 0.41
CA SER A 451 12.09 -17.09 0.68
C SER A 451 12.52 -18.55 0.54
#